data_AF-A0AAD8IDT3-F1
#
_entry.id   AF-A0AAD8IDT3-F1
#
_cell.length_a   1.000
_cell.length_b   1.000
_cell.length_c   1.000
_cell.angle_alpha   90.00
_cell.angle_beta   90.00
_cell.angle_gamma   90.00
#
_symmetry.space_group_name_H-M   'P 1'
#
loop_
_entity.id
_entity.type
_entity.pdbx_description
1 polymer ?
#
loop_
_entity_poly.entity_id
_entity_poly.type
_entity_poly.pdbx_seq_one_letter_code
_entity_poly.pdbx_strand_id
1 'polypeptide(L)'
;MSEEEQQQVERKDDAKLSSEKRKIKRKKRFLQEVEKADKRGVCYLSHIPPKMDHIKLRQLLSQYGDIQRIYLTPENADAQLQRKKAGGFRGQKFSEGWVEFTNKRVAKDMAETLNGEQMGGRKRSPFYYDTWNIKYLSKFKWDDLTEEIAYKSATREQKLALNMSAAKRERDFYLSRVDQSHAQKHIAERLQKKQKVNPEQEEASQVPYNQVMRQYPQTRSLADKPGEKKQLLSKDVLAGVFGLGAS
;
A
#
# COMPACT_ATOMS: atom_id res chain seq x y z
N MET A 1 -34.79 -18.09 42.05
CA MET A 1 -33.58 -17.51 41.45
C MET A 1 -32.47 -17.63 42.46
N SER A 2 -31.42 -18.38 42.14
CA SER A 2 -30.28 -18.59 43.03
C SER A 2 -29.43 -17.31 43.11
N GLU A 3 -28.76 -17.10 44.25
CA GLU A 3 -27.87 -15.93 44.46
C GLU A 3 -26.78 -15.81 43.37
N GLU A 4 -26.37 -16.94 42.78
CA GLU A 4 -25.42 -16.99 41.66
C GLU A 4 -25.98 -16.42 40.35
N GLU A 5 -27.28 -16.59 40.06
CA GLU A 5 -27.93 -15.99 38.88
C GLU A 5 -28.04 -14.47 39.03
N GLN A 6 -28.34 -13.98 40.22
CA GLN A 6 -28.42 -12.54 40.51
C GLN A 6 -27.04 -11.89 40.35
N GLN A 7 -25.98 -12.53 40.84
CA GLN A 7 -24.62 -12.02 40.72
C GLN A 7 -24.06 -12.06 39.29
N GLN A 8 -24.53 -12.98 38.43
CA GLN A 8 -24.19 -12.98 37.00
C GLN A 8 -24.92 -11.88 36.20
N VAL A 9 -26.16 -11.54 36.58
CA VAL A 9 -26.92 -10.46 35.93
C VAL A 9 -26.30 -9.10 36.25
N GLU A 10 -25.98 -8.82 37.52
CA GLU A 10 -25.32 -7.57 37.92
C GLU A 10 -23.96 -7.37 37.22
N ARG A 11 -23.12 -8.41 37.16
CA ARG A 11 -21.83 -8.33 36.44
C ARG A 11 -21.99 -8.07 34.94
N LYS A 12 -23.04 -8.60 34.32
CA LYS A 12 -23.36 -8.35 32.90
C LYS A 12 -23.85 -6.92 32.68
N ASP A 13 -24.62 -6.36 33.61
CA ASP A 13 -25.14 -5.01 33.49
C ASP A 13 -24.07 -3.94 33.79
N ASP A 14 -23.15 -4.20 34.74
CA ASP A 14 -21.96 -3.36 34.95
C ASP A 14 -21.01 -3.36 33.75
N ALA A 15 -20.80 -4.51 33.11
CA ALA A 15 -20.00 -4.62 31.90
C ALA A 15 -20.64 -3.83 30.73
N LYS A 16 -21.97 -3.90 30.58
CA LYS A 16 -22.70 -3.09 29.59
C LYS A 16 -22.58 -1.60 29.89
N LEU A 17 -22.78 -1.17 31.15
CA LEU A 17 -22.66 0.24 31.58
C LEU A 17 -21.24 0.79 31.32
N SER A 18 -20.20 0.00 31.60
CA SER A 18 -18.80 0.34 31.32
C SER A 18 -18.55 0.50 29.81
N SER A 19 -19.10 -0.40 28.99
CA SER A 19 -19.00 -0.30 27.54
C SER A 19 -19.68 0.96 26.99
N GLU A 20 -20.84 1.33 27.53
CA GLU A 20 -21.62 2.48 27.08
C GLU A 20 -20.96 3.80 27.50
N LYS A 21 -20.45 3.87 28.74
CA LYS A 21 -19.61 4.99 29.21
C LYS A 21 -18.39 5.19 28.31
N ARG A 22 -17.73 4.10 27.86
CA ARG A 22 -16.60 4.18 26.91
C ARG A 22 -17.04 4.72 25.54
N LYS A 23 -18.20 4.29 25.01
CA LYS A 23 -18.75 4.81 23.74
C LYS A 23 -19.08 6.30 23.83
N ILE A 24 -19.74 6.73 24.90
CA ILE A 24 -20.09 8.14 25.14
C ILE A 24 -18.83 9.00 25.23
N LYS A 25 -17.81 8.53 25.97
CA LYS A 25 -16.51 9.21 26.08
C LYS A 25 -15.81 9.34 24.73
N ARG A 26 -15.87 8.31 23.88
CA ARG A 26 -15.33 8.34 22.51
C ARG A 26 -16.06 9.36 21.64
N LYS A 27 -17.40 9.35 21.65
CA LYS A 27 -18.22 10.34 20.91
C LYS A 27 -17.89 11.77 21.34
N LYS A 28 -17.77 12.02 22.65
CA LYS A 28 -17.40 13.36 23.17
C LYS A 28 -16.02 13.80 22.70
N ARG A 29 -15.03 12.90 22.70
CA ARG A 29 -13.68 13.19 22.19
C ARG A 29 -13.69 13.50 20.69
N PHE A 30 -14.47 12.73 19.92
CA PHE A 30 -14.62 12.94 18.49
C PHE A 30 -15.22 14.32 18.19
N LEU A 31 -16.32 14.70 18.86
CA LEU A 31 -16.93 16.02 18.70
C LEU A 31 -15.94 17.16 19.05
N GLN A 32 -15.17 17.00 20.13
CA GLN A 32 -14.12 17.96 20.49
C GLN A 32 -13.02 18.06 19.44
N GLU A 33 -12.68 16.96 18.76
CA GLU A 33 -11.69 16.96 17.70
C GLU A 33 -12.20 17.63 16.43
N VAL A 34 -13.48 17.43 16.09
CA VAL A 34 -14.16 18.12 14.98
C VAL A 34 -14.22 19.64 15.25
N GLU A 35 -14.63 20.06 16.45
CA GLU A 35 -14.65 21.47 16.83
C GLU A 35 -13.26 22.11 16.78
N LYS A 36 -12.22 21.35 17.16
CA LYS A 36 -10.83 21.80 17.03
C LYS A 36 -10.44 21.90 15.56
N ALA A 37 -10.82 20.93 14.73
CA ALA A 37 -10.53 20.92 13.29
C ALA A 37 -11.14 22.15 12.57
N ASP A 38 -12.32 22.61 12.96
CA ASP A 38 -12.96 23.81 12.38
C ASP A 38 -12.24 25.12 12.71
N LYS A 39 -11.45 25.13 13.79
CA LYS A 39 -10.62 26.26 14.18
C LYS A 39 -9.28 26.27 13.46
N ARG A 40 -8.86 25.16 12.88
CA ARG A 40 -7.57 25.04 12.18
C ARG A 40 -7.55 25.86 10.91
N GLY A 41 -6.35 26.29 10.54
CA GLY A 41 -6.11 27.00 9.29
C GLY A 41 -4.89 26.42 8.61
N VAL A 42 -4.93 26.37 7.28
CA VAL A 42 -3.82 25.87 6.46
C VAL A 42 -3.18 27.02 5.70
N CYS A 43 -1.85 27.06 5.76
CA CYS A 43 -1.02 27.95 4.97
C CYS A 43 -0.30 27.15 3.89
N TYR A 44 -0.35 27.67 2.67
CA TYR A 44 0.40 27.17 1.52
C TYR A 44 1.72 27.91 1.40
N LEU A 45 2.80 27.16 1.17
CA LEU A 45 4.12 27.66 0.86
C LEU A 45 4.46 27.27 -0.58
N SER A 46 4.65 28.27 -1.43
CA SER A 46 4.94 28.06 -2.86
C SER A 46 6.39 27.74 -3.14
N HIS A 47 7.30 28.16 -2.26
CA HIS A 47 8.73 27.96 -2.42
C HIS A 47 9.37 27.53 -1.10
N ILE A 48 10.16 26.45 -1.16
CA ILE A 48 10.93 25.94 -0.02
C ILE A 48 12.41 25.97 -0.38
N PRO A 49 13.22 26.71 0.39
CA PRO A 49 14.66 26.74 0.24
C PRO A 49 15.34 25.36 0.27
N PRO A 50 16.43 25.16 -0.49
CA PRO A 50 17.21 23.94 -0.43
C PRO A 50 17.81 23.75 0.98
N LYS A 51 17.82 22.50 1.49
CA LYS A 51 18.25 22.12 2.87
C LYS A 51 17.25 22.47 3.98
N MET A 52 16.06 22.98 3.65
CA MET A 52 14.98 23.17 4.60
C MET A 52 14.12 21.90 4.70
N ASP A 53 14.06 21.34 5.90
CA ASP A 53 13.21 20.19 6.23
C ASP A 53 12.03 20.63 7.08
N HIS A 54 10.99 19.79 7.17
CA HIS A 54 9.81 20.03 7.99
C HIS A 54 10.14 20.31 9.47
N ILE A 55 11.24 19.77 10.00
CA ILE A 55 11.69 20.02 11.38
C ILE A 55 12.15 21.47 11.55
N LYS A 56 12.98 21.98 10.63
CA LYS A 56 13.45 23.36 10.66
C LYS A 56 12.31 24.33 10.40
N LEU A 57 11.45 24.00 9.45
CA LEU A 57 10.27 24.80 9.13
C LEU A 57 9.34 24.90 10.34
N ARG A 58 9.13 23.79 11.07
CA ARG A 58 8.42 23.80 12.35
C ARG A 58 9.10 24.72 13.36
N GLN A 59 10.41 24.61 13.53
CA GLN A 59 11.14 25.45 14.49
C GLN A 59 11.01 26.94 14.18
N LEU A 60 11.13 27.33 12.91
CA LEU A 60 11.00 28.72 12.47
C LEU A 60 9.58 29.25 12.65
N LEU A 61 8.57 28.46 12.28
CA LEU A 61 7.18 28.90 12.34
C LEU A 61 6.55 28.76 13.74
N SER A 62 7.13 27.92 14.62
CA SER A 62 6.64 27.70 15.98
C SER A 62 6.69 28.96 16.85
N GLN A 63 7.47 29.97 16.46
CA GLN A 63 7.50 31.26 17.17
C GLN A 63 6.22 32.08 16.96
N TYR A 64 5.50 31.86 15.85
CA TYR A 64 4.26 32.57 15.53
C TYR A 64 3.02 31.80 16.02
N GLY A 65 3.09 30.48 16.08
CA GLY A 65 1.98 29.68 16.61
C GLY A 65 2.19 28.18 16.61
N ASP A 66 1.23 27.50 17.23
CA ASP A 66 1.23 26.04 17.34
C ASP A 66 0.88 25.38 16.01
N ILE A 67 1.84 24.62 15.49
CA ILE A 67 1.72 23.88 14.24
C ILE A 67 1.32 22.45 14.55
N GLN A 68 0.32 21.93 13.84
CA GLN A 68 -0.12 20.56 13.99
C GLN A 68 0.56 19.67 12.94
N ARG A 69 0.25 19.88 11.66
CA ARG A 69 0.75 19.06 10.55
C ARG A 69 1.55 19.89 9.56
N ILE A 70 2.57 19.27 8.97
CA ILE A 70 3.40 19.86 7.92
C ILE A 70 3.58 18.80 6.85
N TYR A 71 3.34 19.19 5.60
CA TYR A 71 3.50 18.33 4.44
C TYR A 71 4.29 19.10 3.41
N LEU A 72 5.34 18.48 2.91
CA LEU A 72 6.21 19.06 1.90
C LEU A 72 6.22 18.12 0.72
N THR A 73 5.84 18.63 -0.45
CA THR A 73 5.85 17.84 -1.68
C THR A 73 7.30 17.73 -2.16
N PRO A 74 7.83 16.49 -2.30
CA PRO A 74 9.14 16.30 -2.88
C PRO A 74 9.11 16.78 -4.33
N GLU A 75 10.19 17.40 -4.77
CA GLU A 75 10.36 17.77 -6.17
C GLU A 75 10.21 16.55 -7.11
N ASN A 76 9.71 16.80 -8.32
CA ASN A 76 9.62 15.80 -9.38
C ASN A 76 10.92 15.04 -9.57
N ALA A 77 10.83 13.71 -9.71
CA ALA A 77 11.99 12.83 -9.84
C ALA A 77 12.89 13.23 -11.03
N ASP A 78 12.30 13.63 -12.16
CA ASP A 78 13.05 14.05 -13.34
C ASP A 78 13.84 15.34 -13.07
N ALA A 79 13.21 16.34 -12.46
CA ALA A 79 13.86 17.59 -12.09
C ALA A 79 15.00 17.35 -11.07
N GLN A 80 14.77 16.43 -10.12
CA GLN A 80 15.80 16.02 -9.17
C GLN A 80 17.00 15.36 -9.89
N LEU A 81 16.76 14.48 -10.86
CA LEU A 81 17.81 13.85 -11.66
C LEU A 81 18.59 14.88 -12.47
N GLN A 82 17.91 15.81 -13.14
CA GLN A 82 18.57 16.87 -13.91
C GLN A 82 19.43 17.79 -13.04
N ARG A 83 18.94 18.19 -11.85
CA ARG A 83 19.77 18.98 -10.91
C ARG A 83 21.01 18.21 -10.46
N LYS A 84 20.86 16.93 -10.12
CA LYS A 84 21.99 16.09 -9.67
C LYS A 84 23.05 15.97 -10.76
N LYS A 85 22.63 15.82 -12.03
CA LYS A 85 23.53 15.82 -13.20
C LYS A 85 24.22 17.17 -13.39
N ALA A 86 23.52 18.28 -13.19
CA ALA A 86 24.08 19.63 -13.29
C ALA A 86 24.99 20.04 -12.10
N GLY A 87 25.26 19.14 -11.14
CA GLY A 87 26.12 19.45 -9.99
C GLY A 87 25.47 20.31 -8.90
N GLY A 88 24.15 20.51 -8.95
CA GLY A 88 23.41 21.26 -7.93
C GLY A 88 23.28 20.51 -6.60
N PHE A 89 22.49 21.09 -5.68
CA PHE A 89 22.22 20.49 -4.37
C PHE A 89 21.73 19.03 -4.49
N ARG A 90 22.48 18.07 -3.93
CA ARG A 90 22.20 16.64 -4.07
C ARG A 90 21.12 16.10 -3.12
N GLY A 91 20.76 16.86 -2.10
CA GLY A 91 19.75 16.45 -1.12
C GLY A 91 18.32 16.53 -1.66
N GLN A 92 17.37 16.16 -0.81
CA GLN A 92 15.95 16.28 -1.11
C GLN A 92 15.58 17.77 -1.15
N LYS A 93 14.98 18.19 -2.26
CA LYS A 93 14.35 19.50 -2.38
C LYS A 93 12.85 19.29 -2.37
N PHE A 94 12.15 20.26 -1.81
CA PHE A 94 10.70 20.31 -1.81
C PHE A 94 10.26 21.44 -2.75
N SER A 95 9.23 21.20 -3.55
CA SER A 95 8.68 22.22 -4.44
C SER A 95 7.71 23.11 -3.67
N GLU A 96 6.78 22.48 -2.95
CA GLU A 96 5.62 23.11 -2.33
C GLU A 96 5.41 22.56 -0.92
N GLY A 97 4.72 23.32 -0.07
CA GLY A 97 4.42 22.90 1.30
C GLY A 97 3.08 23.38 1.81
N TRP A 98 2.52 22.64 2.75
CA TRP A 98 1.31 22.96 3.48
C TRP A 98 1.58 22.84 4.97
N VAL A 99 1.18 23.86 5.71
CA VAL A 99 1.35 23.95 7.17
C VAL A 99 -0.02 24.16 7.79
N GLU A 100 -0.45 23.24 8.65
CA GLU A 100 -1.68 23.33 9.42
C GLU A 100 -1.38 23.93 10.79
N PHE A 101 -1.98 25.08 11.08
CA PHE A 101 -1.99 25.70 12.40
C PHE A 101 -3.23 25.30 13.18
N THR A 102 -3.11 25.24 14.50
CA THR A 102 -4.24 24.98 15.41
C THR A 102 -5.34 26.05 15.28
N ASN A 103 -4.95 27.30 15.01
CA ASN A 103 -5.86 28.45 14.91
C ASN A 103 -5.71 29.16 13.56
N LYS A 104 -6.83 29.30 12.82
CA LYS A 104 -6.88 29.99 11.53
C LYS A 104 -6.61 31.49 11.60
N ARG A 105 -6.83 32.11 12.76
CA ARG A 105 -6.48 33.53 12.99
C ARG A 105 -4.97 33.73 12.91
N VAL A 106 -4.22 32.86 13.59
CA VAL A 106 -2.75 32.87 13.57
C VAL A 106 -2.23 32.55 12.17
N ALA A 107 -2.84 31.57 11.49
CA ALA A 107 -2.50 31.25 10.11
C ALA A 107 -2.67 32.46 9.16
N LYS A 108 -3.75 33.22 9.33
CA LYS A 108 -4.03 34.42 8.53
C LYS A 108 -3.03 35.54 8.83
N ASP A 109 -2.84 35.85 10.11
CA ASP A 109 -1.94 36.90 10.58
C ASP A 109 -0.48 36.63 10.17
N MET A 110 -0.02 35.39 10.34
CA MET A 110 1.30 34.97 9.89
C MET A 110 1.45 35.07 8.37
N ALA A 111 0.43 34.68 7.59
CA ALA A 111 0.49 34.82 6.14
C ALA A 111 0.52 36.30 5.69
N GLU A 112 -0.09 37.22 6.43
CA GLU A 112 -0.06 38.65 6.13
C GLU A 112 1.28 39.28 6.54
N THR A 113 1.83 38.88 7.70
CA THR A 113 3.07 39.43 8.25
C THR A 113 4.31 38.86 7.55
N LEU A 114 4.38 37.54 7.43
CA LEU A 114 5.60 36.85 7.01
C LEU A 114 5.76 36.82 5.49
N ASN A 115 4.68 36.97 4.72
CA ASN A 115 4.75 36.91 3.27
C ASN A 115 5.53 38.10 2.70
N GLY A 116 6.63 37.82 1.99
CA GLY A 116 7.54 38.84 1.47
C GLY A 116 8.66 39.23 2.44
N GLU A 117 8.65 38.73 3.68
CA GLU A 117 9.76 38.93 4.61
C GLU A 117 10.91 37.98 4.32
N GLN A 118 12.14 38.43 4.57
CA GLN A 118 13.31 37.56 4.52
C GLN A 118 13.25 36.54 5.66
N MET A 119 13.62 35.30 5.41
CA MET A 119 13.66 34.27 6.47
C MET A 119 14.67 34.59 7.57
N GLY A 120 15.67 35.42 7.24
CA GLY A 120 16.56 36.04 8.19
C GLY A 120 17.56 35.08 8.84
N GLY A 121 17.90 35.35 10.10
CA GLY A 121 18.93 34.64 10.84
C GLY A 121 20.35 35.17 10.59
N ARG A 122 21.36 34.32 10.80
CA ARG A 122 22.77 34.71 10.61
C ARG A 122 23.09 34.82 9.12
N LYS A 123 23.93 35.79 8.72
CA LYS A 123 24.37 35.97 7.31
C LYS A 123 25.01 34.73 6.67
N ARG A 124 25.61 33.85 7.48
CA ARG A 124 26.19 32.58 7.05
C ARG A 124 25.16 31.45 6.92
N SER A 125 23.91 31.67 7.32
CA SER A 125 22.85 30.68 7.20
C SER A 125 22.52 30.47 5.71
N PRO A 126 22.21 29.24 5.29
CA PRO A 126 21.82 28.98 3.90
C PRO A 126 20.54 29.70 3.45
N PHE A 127 19.74 30.19 4.40
CA PHE A 127 18.39 30.70 4.19
C PHE A 127 18.28 32.23 4.31
N TYR A 128 19.40 32.90 4.58
CA TYR A 128 19.41 34.32 4.93
C TYR A 128 18.83 35.22 3.83
N TYR A 129 19.13 34.89 2.58
CA TYR A 129 18.68 35.64 1.41
C TYR A 129 17.33 35.18 0.86
N ASP A 130 16.79 34.08 1.38
CA ASP A 130 15.52 33.55 0.92
C ASP A 130 14.36 34.33 1.55
N THR A 131 13.32 34.53 0.75
CA THR A 131 12.09 35.22 1.17
C THR A 131 11.00 34.19 1.43
N TRP A 132 10.20 34.43 2.47
CA TRP A 132 8.98 33.68 2.71
C TRP A 132 7.93 33.99 1.64
N ASN A 133 7.38 32.94 1.03
CA ASN A 133 6.23 33.05 0.12
C ASN A 133 5.12 32.15 0.66
N ILE A 134 4.21 32.77 1.42
CA ILE A 134 3.18 32.07 2.18
C ILE A 134 1.82 32.67 1.86
N LYS A 135 0.83 31.80 1.66
CA LYS A 135 -0.56 32.20 1.42
C LYS A 135 -1.48 31.44 2.35
N TYR A 136 -2.33 32.16 3.08
CA TYR A 136 -3.43 31.54 3.82
C TYR A 136 -4.50 31.04 2.84
N LEU A 137 -4.91 29.78 2.99
CA LEU A 137 -5.97 29.19 2.17
C LEU A 137 -7.30 29.23 2.93
N SER A 138 -8.15 30.19 2.57
CA SER A 138 -9.51 30.25 3.13
C SER A 138 -10.35 29.06 2.64
N LYS A 139 -11.22 28.53 3.50
CA LYS A 139 -12.12 27.39 3.22
C LYS A 139 -11.42 26.07 2.87
N PHE A 140 -10.11 26.00 2.99
CA PHE A 140 -9.34 24.80 2.72
C PHE A 140 -8.93 24.14 4.04
N LYS A 141 -9.15 22.84 4.16
CA LYS A 141 -8.76 22.03 5.32
C LYS A 141 -7.65 21.04 4.92
N TRP A 142 -6.96 20.53 5.93
CA TRP A 142 -5.93 19.51 5.71
C TRP A 142 -6.51 18.23 5.10
N ASP A 143 -7.74 17.89 5.46
CA ASP A 143 -8.38 16.67 5.00
C ASP A 143 -8.58 16.69 3.47
N ASP A 144 -8.91 17.85 2.90
CA ASP A 144 -9.04 18.08 1.45
C ASP A 144 -7.71 17.78 0.72
N LEU A 145 -6.58 18.19 1.29
CA LEU A 145 -5.25 17.91 0.75
C LEU A 145 -4.98 16.40 0.73
N THR A 146 -5.27 15.71 1.84
CA THR A 146 -5.02 14.27 1.95
C THR A 146 -5.97 13.46 1.07
N GLU A 147 -7.21 13.91 0.93
CA GLU A 147 -8.20 13.30 0.03
C GLU A 147 -7.74 13.42 -1.42
N GLU A 148 -7.30 14.60 -1.85
CA GLU A 148 -6.81 14.80 -3.22
C GLU A 148 -5.56 13.95 -3.52
N ILE A 149 -4.61 13.87 -2.58
CA ILE A 149 -3.42 13.03 -2.70
C ILE A 149 -3.81 11.55 -2.80
N ALA A 150 -4.70 11.08 -1.91
CA ALA A 150 -5.17 9.70 -1.89
C ALA A 150 -5.92 9.33 -3.18
N TYR A 151 -6.76 10.23 -3.68
CA TYR A 151 -7.46 10.06 -4.95
C TYR A 151 -6.50 9.97 -6.14
N LYS A 152 -5.51 10.86 -6.20
CA LYS A 152 -4.47 10.84 -7.25
C LYS A 152 -3.62 9.58 -7.18
N SER A 153 -3.25 9.11 -5.99
CA SER A 153 -2.50 7.85 -5.82
C SER A 153 -3.32 6.64 -6.24
N ALA A 154 -4.57 6.54 -5.79
CA ALA A 154 -5.46 5.43 -6.13
C ALA A 154 -5.70 5.36 -7.64
N THR A 155 -5.98 6.51 -8.28
CA THR A 155 -6.17 6.58 -9.74
C THR A 155 -4.91 6.13 -10.49
N ARG A 156 -3.72 6.55 -10.04
CA ARG A 156 -2.44 6.16 -10.66
C ARG A 156 -2.19 4.66 -10.51
N GLU A 157 -2.42 4.13 -9.32
CA GLU A 157 -2.26 2.70 -9.02
C GLU A 157 -3.22 1.86 -9.85
N GLN A 158 -4.49 2.25 -9.97
CA GLN A 158 -5.48 1.59 -10.82
C GLN A 158 -5.03 1.56 -12.29
N LYS A 159 -4.56 2.68 -12.84
CA LYS A 159 -4.04 2.73 -14.21
C LYS A 159 -2.83 1.81 -14.40
N LEU A 160 -1.90 1.83 -13.46
CA LEU A 160 -0.71 0.98 -13.50
C LEU A 160 -1.07 -0.51 -13.41
N ALA A 161 -2.00 -0.87 -12.52
CA ALA A 161 -2.50 -2.24 -12.38
C ALA A 161 -3.21 -2.72 -13.65
N LEU A 162 -4.03 -1.86 -14.28
CA LEU A 162 -4.66 -2.18 -15.56
C LEU A 162 -3.62 -2.44 -16.65
N ASN A 163 -2.63 -1.55 -16.79
CA ASN A 163 -1.53 -1.73 -17.75
C ASN A 163 -0.74 -3.01 -17.48
N MET A 164 -0.41 -3.29 -16.21
CA MET A 164 0.27 -4.55 -15.83
C MET A 164 -0.58 -5.78 -16.13
N SER A 165 -1.91 -5.71 -15.91
CA SER A 165 -2.81 -6.83 -16.19
C SER A 165 -2.95 -7.10 -17.69
N ALA A 166 -2.97 -6.05 -18.52
CA ALA A 166 -2.98 -6.16 -19.98
C ALA A 166 -1.67 -6.78 -20.48
N ALA A 167 -0.52 -6.25 -20.05
CA ALA A 167 0.79 -6.79 -20.40
C ALA A 167 0.97 -8.24 -19.96
N LYS A 168 0.47 -8.60 -18.77
CA LYS A 168 0.48 -9.98 -18.27
C LYS A 168 -0.39 -10.88 -19.15
N ARG A 169 -1.60 -10.45 -19.52
CA ARG A 169 -2.48 -11.22 -20.40
C ARG A 169 -1.84 -11.47 -21.77
N GLU A 170 -1.19 -10.46 -22.35
CA GLU A 170 -0.46 -10.59 -23.61
C GLU A 170 0.71 -11.56 -23.50
N ARG A 171 1.49 -11.44 -22.43
CA ARG A 171 2.61 -12.36 -22.13
C ARG A 171 2.13 -13.80 -21.95
N ASP A 172 1.10 -14.03 -21.15
CA ASP A 172 0.56 -15.36 -20.88
C ASP A 172 -0.04 -15.98 -22.15
N PHE A 173 -0.71 -15.15 -22.98
CA PHE A 173 -1.19 -15.57 -24.29
C PHE A 173 -0.03 -16.00 -25.20
N TYR A 174 1.05 -15.22 -25.29
CA TYR A 174 2.22 -15.57 -26.08
C TYR A 174 2.85 -16.90 -25.64
N LEU A 175 3.06 -17.08 -24.33
CA LEU A 175 3.61 -18.33 -23.77
C LEU A 175 2.74 -19.54 -24.17
N SER A 176 1.41 -19.42 -24.03
CA SER A 176 0.49 -20.50 -24.40
C SER A 176 0.57 -20.87 -25.90
N ARG A 177 0.80 -19.89 -26.78
CA ARG A 177 0.94 -20.11 -28.22
C ARG A 177 2.27 -20.76 -28.58
N VAL A 178 3.34 -20.38 -27.90
CA VAL A 178 4.66 -21.01 -28.05
C VAL A 178 4.60 -22.48 -27.63
N ASP A 179 3.98 -22.78 -26.48
CA ASP A 179 3.82 -24.14 -25.99
C ASP A 179 2.98 -25.01 -26.95
N GLN A 180 1.88 -24.45 -27.49
CA GLN A 180 1.07 -25.12 -28.53
C GLN A 180 1.89 -25.43 -29.79
N SER A 181 2.71 -24.47 -30.25
CA SER A 181 3.58 -24.67 -31.42
C SER A 181 4.61 -25.77 -31.18
N HIS A 182 5.26 -25.79 -30.00
CA HIS A 182 6.18 -26.87 -29.64
C HIS A 182 5.49 -28.23 -29.59
N ALA A 183 4.30 -28.31 -28.98
CA ALA A 183 3.52 -29.54 -28.95
C ALA A 183 3.15 -30.04 -30.36
N GLN A 184 2.71 -29.13 -31.25
CA GLN A 184 2.40 -29.46 -32.65
C GLN A 184 3.63 -29.95 -33.42
N LYS A 185 4.79 -29.30 -33.24
CA LYS A 185 6.07 -29.75 -33.84
C LYS A 185 6.41 -31.16 -33.40
N HIS A 186 6.34 -31.47 -32.11
CA HIS A 186 6.61 -32.82 -31.61
C HIS A 186 5.61 -33.85 -32.13
N ILE A 187 4.33 -33.49 -32.30
CA ILE A 187 3.33 -34.38 -32.91
C ILE A 187 3.67 -34.64 -34.38
N ALA A 188 3.96 -33.58 -35.15
CA ALA A 188 4.33 -33.69 -36.55
C ALA A 188 5.60 -34.54 -36.75
N GLU A 189 6.64 -34.34 -35.93
CA GLU A 189 7.85 -35.17 -35.95
C GLU A 189 7.55 -36.65 -35.68
N ARG A 190 6.67 -36.95 -34.72
CA ARG A 190 6.25 -38.35 -34.43
C ARG A 190 5.48 -38.95 -35.60
N LEU A 191 4.56 -38.20 -36.22
CA LEU A 191 3.79 -38.67 -37.38
C LEU A 191 4.71 -38.94 -38.59
N GLN A 192 5.66 -38.05 -38.87
CA GLN A 192 6.63 -38.23 -39.94
C GLN A 192 7.54 -39.45 -39.70
N LYS A 193 8.00 -39.67 -38.46
CA LYS A 193 8.78 -40.88 -38.12
C LYS A 193 7.96 -42.15 -38.35
N LYS A 194 6.67 -42.16 -37.97
CA LYS A 194 5.78 -43.31 -38.22
C LYS A 194 5.58 -43.59 -39.71
N GLN A 195 5.36 -42.56 -40.53
CA GLN A 195 5.25 -42.72 -41.99
C GLN A 195 6.54 -43.25 -42.62
N LYS A 196 7.71 -42.77 -42.20
CA LYS A 196 9.01 -43.26 -42.73
C LYS A 196 9.32 -44.71 -42.37
N VAL A 197 8.75 -45.23 -41.28
CA VAL A 197 8.97 -46.62 -40.82
C VAL A 197 7.98 -47.60 -41.48
N ASN A 198 6.94 -47.12 -42.18
CA ASN A 198 5.91 -47.99 -42.77
C ASN A 198 5.42 -47.52 -44.16
N PRO A 199 6.25 -47.50 -45.21
CA PRO A 199 5.84 -47.06 -46.55
C PRO A 199 5.15 -48.12 -47.44
N GLU A 200 4.94 -49.37 -46.98
CA GLU A 200 4.58 -50.50 -47.88
C GLU A 200 3.25 -51.22 -47.57
N GLN A 201 2.34 -50.62 -46.80
CA GLN A 201 1.01 -51.20 -46.54
C GLN A 201 -0.10 -50.16 -46.65
N GLU A 202 -0.36 -49.69 -47.87
CA GLU A 202 -1.57 -48.96 -48.24
C GLU A 202 -2.33 -49.72 -49.32
N GLU A 203 -2.79 -50.94 -49.04
CA GLU A 203 -4.04 -51.46 -49.61
C GLU A 203 -4.53 -52.65 -48.78
N ALA A 204 -5.80 -52.58 -48.37
CA ALA A 204 -6.59 -53.60 -47.66
C ALA A 204 -6.04 -54.14 -46.33
N SER A 205 -6.47 -53.56 -45.20
CA SER A 205 -6.68 -54.30 -43.94
C SER A 205 -7.58 -53.52 -42.98
N GLN A 206 -8.86 -53.91 -42.94
CA GLN A 206 -9.76 -53.62 -41.82
C GLN A 206 -9.31 -54.48 -40.62
N VAL A 207 -8.44 -53.95 -39.77
CA VAL A 207 -8.01 -54.63 -38.55
C VAL A 207 -8.85 -54.13 -37.37
N PRO A 208 -9.46 -55.00 -36.56
CA PRO A 208 -10.32 -54.58 -35.45
C PRO A 208 -9.50 -53.78 -34.43
N TYR A 209 -10.11 -52.69 -33.95
CA TYR A 209 -9.58 -51.84 -32.91
C TYR A 209 -9.44 -52.66 -31.61
N ASN A 210 -8.27 -53.23 -31.35
CA ASN A 210 -7.95 -53.68 -30.00
C ASN A 210 -7.77 -52.42 -29.14
N GLN A 211 -8.85 -51.98 -28.48
CA GLN A 211 -8.79 -51.00 -27.40
C GLN A 211 -7.90 -51.57 -26.30
N VAL A 212 -6.61 -51.23 -26.32
CA VAL A 212 -5.74 -51.48 -25.18
C VAL A 212 -6.18 -50.52 -24.07
N MET A 213 -7.15 -50.97 -23.27
CA MET A 213 -7.65 -50.29 -22.10
C MET A 213 -6.51 -50.24 -21.08
N ARG A 214 -5.74 -49.15 -21.07
CA ARG A 214 -4.67 -48.96 -20.09
C ARG A 214 -5.33 -48.71 -18.74
N GLN A 215 -5.28 -49.70 -17.87
CA GLN A 215 -5.67 -49.56 -16.47
C GLN A 215 -4.60 -48.71 -15.77
N TYR A 216 -4.85 -47.41 -15.62
CA TYR A 216 -4.07 -46.60 -14.72
C TYR A 216 -4.46 -46.99 -13.29
N PRO A 217 -3.53 -47.40 -12.42
CA PRO A 217 -3.84 -47.60 -11.02
C PRO A 217 -4.24 -46.25 -10.44
N GLN A 218 -5.55 -46.03 -10.29
CA GLN A 218 -6.06 -44.92 -9.52
C GLN A 218 -5.75 -45.23 -8.06
N THR A 219 -4.86 -44.45 -7.44
CA THR A 219 -4.74 -44.43 -5.98
C THR A 219 -6.10 -44.04 -5.44
N ARG A 220 -6.78 -44.99 -4.78
CA ARG A 220 -8.06 -44.72 -4.11
C ARG A 220 -7.85 -43.52 -3.20
N SER A 221 -8.73 -42.51 -3.30
CA SER A 221 -8.75 -41.45 -2.30
C SER A 221 -8.92 -42.09 -0.93
N LEU A 222 -8.10 -41.66 0.04
CA LEU A 222 -8.21 -42.08 1.43
C LEU A 222 -9.55 -41.56 1.99
N ALA A 223 -10.62 -42.28 1.72
CA ALA A 223 -11.82 -42.18 2.54
C ALA A 223 -11.45 -42.72 3.92
N ASP A 224 -11.72 -41.92 4.96
CA ASP A 224 -11.53 -42.30 6.35
C ASP A 224 -12.30 -43.61 6.62
N LYS A 225 -11.55 -44.70 6.79
CA LYS A 225 -12.09 -45.95 7.31
C LYS A 225 -12.38 -45.73 8.79
N PRO A 226 -13.64 -45.88 9.27
CA PRO A 226 -13.94 -45.81 10.69
C PRO A 226 -13.39 -47.07 11.37
N GLY A 227 -12.16 -47.00 11.91
CA GLY A 227 -11.62 -48.12 12.68
C GLY A 227 -10.11 -48.12 12.95
N GLU A 228 -9.29 -47.43 12.17
CA GLU A 228 -7.83 -47.43 12.41
C GLU A 228 -7.38 -46.15 13.12
N LYS A 229 -7.09 -46.26 14.42
CA LYS A 229 -6.36 -45.21 15.15
C LYS A 229 -4.94 -45.12 14.57
N LYS A 230 -4.69 -44.13 13.72
CA LYS A 230 -3.33 -43.83 13.26
C LYS A 230 -2.47 -43.51 14.48
N GLN A 231 -1.32 -44.18 14.58
CA GLN A 231 -0.30 -43.84 15.57
C GLN A 231 0.23 -42.45 15.24
N LEU A 232 -0.28 -41.43 15.92
CA LEU A 232 0.22 -40.07 15.81
C LEU A 232 1.62 -40.04 16.43
N LEU A 233 2.61 -39.64 15.64
CA LEU A 233 3.95 -39.36 16.15
C LEU A 233 3.86 -38.30 17.27
N SER A 234 4.68 -38.45 18.30
CA SER A 234 4.65 -37.55 19.46
C SER A 234 4.98 -36.11 19.04
N LYS A 235 4.35 -35.15 19.72
CA LYS A 235 4.48 -33.72 19.41
C LYS A 235 5.93 -33.23 19.44
N ASP A 236 6.78 -33.86 20.26
CA ASP A 236 8.20 -33.53 20.38
C ASP A 236 9.00 -33.92 19.12
N VAL A 237 8.64 -35.01 18.45
CA VAL A 237 9.27 -35.42 17.19
C VAL A 237 8.90 -34.46 16.05
N LEU A 238 7.64 -34.02 16.02
CA LEU A 238 7.19 -33.04 15.03
C LEU A 238 7.78 -31.65 15.28
N ALA A 239 7.99 -31.27 16.55
CA ALA A 239 8.67 -30.03 16.90
C ALA A 239 10.15 -30.04 16.50
N GLY A 240 10.83 -31.18 16.54
CA GLY A 240 12.23 -31.32 16.10
C GLY A 240 12.42 -31.23 14.57
N VAL A 241 11.41 -31.62 13.78
CA VAL A 241 11.48 -31.62 12.31
C VAL A 241 10.98 -30.31 11.70
N PHE A 242 9.97 -29.67 12.30
CA PHE A 242 9.36 -28.43 11.80
C PHE A 242 9.70 -27.19 12.64
N GLY A 243 10.49 -27.35 13.71
CA GLY A 243 11.02 -26.25 14.52
C GLY A 243 12.04 -25.43 13.75
N LEU A 244 11.56 -24.38 13.10
CA LEU A 244 12.34 -23.18 12.83
C LEU A 244 12.99 -22.72 14.14
N GLY A 245 14.32 -22.66 14.14
CA GLY A 245 15.12 -22.20 15.24
C GLY A 245 14.67 -20.82 15.71
N ALA A 246 14.25 -20.76 16.97
CA ALA A 246 14.35 -19.55 17.75
C ALA A 246 15.78 -19.50 18.31
N SER A 247 16.63 -18.74 17.64
CA SER A 247 17.80 -18.07 18.21
C SER A 247 18.03 -16.81 17.40
#